data_AF-A0A370FS47-F1
#
_entry.id   AF-A0A370FS47-F1
#
_cell.length_a   1.000
_cell.length_b   1.000
_cell.length_c   1.000
_cell.angle_alpha   90.00
_cell.angle_beta   90.00
_cell.angle_gamma   90.00
#
_symmetry.space_group_name_H-M   'P 1'
#
loop_
_entity.id
_entity.type
_entity.pdbx_description
1 polymer ?
#
loop_
_entity_poly.entity_id
_entity_poly.type
_entity_poly.pdbx_seq_one_letter_code
_entity_poly.pdbx_strand_id
1 'polypeptide(L)'
;MTGPRRVNFAYVGPPPKEWTAHLKWSARILRLAGEEVPEQELLAELDREDRELQTRRPVGHRVLPDSRRHPDQQELVLLSPDLDIPLKTKQGIDLHVGRFNVYASGIAFQLIARVPDLHPGQGIPSGSDAMNLGSRIKPGQPHRVRLIVAVDPQRGQYGLYGGAILSNSSSPSDFPEDPNTPWLAVGSDHCRRTSDGKVEFAATYFLSPVPAKGRLIFNVAYPEFGIEIADISIDAAQFAPGSSD
;
A
#
# COMPACT_ATOMS: atom_id res chain seq x y z
N MET A 1 -13.28 32.28 3.50
CA MET A 1 -12.59 31.52 2.44
C MET A 1 -11.50 30.69 3.10
N THR A 2 -11.74 29.40 3.29
CA THR A 2 -10.74 28.45 3.81
C THR A 2 -9.73 28.19 2.70
N GLY A 3 -8.48 28.61 2.90
CA GLY A 3 -7.40 28.38 1.95
C GLY A 3 -7.11 26.88 1.73
N PRO A 4 -6.25 26.53 0.75
CA PRO A 4 -5.89 25.14 0.47
C PRO A 4 -5.37 24.49 1.76
N ARG A 5 -6.03 23.39 2.17
CA ARG A 5 -5.60 22.62 3.33
C ARG A 5 -4.94 21.35 2.81
N ARG A 6 -3.72 21.10 3.26
CA ARG A 6 -2.98 19.89 2.93
C ARG A 6 -3.37 18.81 3.94
N VAL A 7 -3.93 17.70 3.46
CA VAL A 7 -4.07 16.46 4.26
C VAL A 7 -2.97 15.54 3.73
N ASN A 8 -1.91 15.40 4.51
CA ASN A 8 -0.69 14.64 4.16
C ASN A 8 0.04 15.22 2.94
N PHE A 9 -0.03 14.56 1.77
CA PHE A 9 0.49 14.99 0.46
C PHE A 9 -0.62 15.26 -0.56
N ALA A 10 -1.89 15.08 -0.17
CA ALA A 10 -3.04 15.38 -1.00
C ALA A 10 -3.55 16.80 -0.73
N TYR A 11 -3.88 17.50 -1.82
CA TYR A 11 -4.45 18.83 -1.74
C TYR A 11 -5.97 18.73 -1.58
N VAL A 12 -6.49 19.48 -0.61
CA VAL A 12 -7.93 19.72 -0.46
C VAL A 12 -8.19 21.18 -0.84
N GLY A 13 -8.87 21.39 -1.97
CA GLY A 13 -9.22 22.72 -2.52
C GLY A 13 -8.86 22.88 -4.01
N PRO A 14 -9.19 24.03 -4.62
CA PRO A 14 -8.90 24.32 -6.03
C PRO A 14 -7.38 24.48 -6.25
N PRO A 15 -6.76 23.71 -7.15
CA PRO A 15 -5.33 23.70 -7.38
C PRO A 15 -4.90 24.63 -8.52
N PRO A 16 -3.59 24.93 -8.65
CA PRO A 16 -3.04 25.72 -9.75
C PRO A 16 -3.04 24.94 -11.08
N LYS A 17 -3.21 25.64 -12.21
CA LYS A 17 -3.31 25.04 -13.56
C LYS A 17 -2.12 24.18 -14.01
N GLU A 18 -0.94 24.35 -13.41
CA GLU A 18 0.33 23.79 -13.93
C GLU A 18 0.77 22.49 -13.24
N TRP A 19 -0.06 21.89 -12.37
CA TRP A 19 0.31 20.75 -11.50
C TRP A 19 -0.41 19.42 -11.83
N THR A 20 -0.86 19.24 -13.07
CA THR A 20 -1.81 18.17 -13.46
C THR A 20 -1.42 16.75 -13.06
N ALA A 21 -0.15 16.36 -13.19
CA ALA A 21 0.31 15.01 -12.80
C ALA A 21 0.26 14.76 -11.29
N HIS A 22 0.71 15.73 -10.48
CA HIS A 22 0.66 15.63 -9.02
C HIS A 22 -0.79 15.67 -8.51
N LEU A 23 -1.65 16.47 -9.14
CA LEU A 23 -3.07 16.54 -8.78
C LEU A 23 -3.80 15.23 -9.07
N LYS A 24 -3.60 14.65 -10.25
CA LYS A 24 -4.11 13.31 -10.58
C LYS A 24 -3.60 12.26 -9.60
N TRP A 25 -2.34 12.34 -9.19
CA TRP A 25 -1.74 11.44 -8.19
C TRP A 25 -2.38 11.60 -6.80
N SER A 26 -2.52 12.82 -6.31
CA SER A 26 -3.18 13.12 -5.03
C SER A 26 -4.65 12.68 -5.03
N ALA A 27 -5.39 12.97 -6.11
CA ALA A 27 -6.79 12.56 -6.24
C ALA A 27 -6.96 11.03 -6.30
N ARG A 28 -6.02 10.32 -6.93
CA ARG A 28 -5.98 8.86 -6.87
C ARG A 28 -5.81 8.35 -5.45
N ILE A 29 -4.89 8.91 -4.66
CA ILE A 29 -4.71 8.51 -3.26
C ILE A 29 -6.00 8.71 -2.46
N LEU A 30 -6.63 9.88 -2.57
CA LEU A 30 -7.90 10.18 -1.90
C LEU A 30 -8.99 9.19 -2.28
N ARG A 31 -9.18 8.96 -3.59
CA ARG A 31 -10.17 8.00 -4.09
C ARG A 31 -9.92 6.58 -3.58
N LEU A 32 -8.67 6.12 -3.61
CA LEU A 32 -8.29 4.79 -3.13
C LEU A 32 -8.44 4.65 -1.61
N ALA A 33 -8.25 5.74 -0.86
CA ALA A 33 -8.50 5.78 0.58
C ALA A 33 -10.01 5.77 0.93
N GLY A 34 -10.86 6.08 -0.05
CA GLY A 34 -12.31 6.24 0.12
C GLY A 34 -12.72 7.66 0.55
N GLU A 35 -11.83 8.63 0.37
CA GLU A 35 -12.08 10.05 0.66
C GLU A 35 -12.69 10.77 -0.54
N GLU A 36 -13.37 11.89 -0.27
CA GLU A 36 -13.91 12.77 -1.31
C GLU A 36 -12.78 13.41 -2.13
N VAL A 37 -12.88 13.30 -3.46
CA VAL A 37 -12.01 14.03 -4.39
C VAL A 37 -12.65 15.41 -4.62
N PRO A 38 -11.99 16.53 -4.24
CA PRO A 38 -12.63 17.85 -4.26
C PRO A 38 -13.04 18.35 -5.65
N GLU A 39 -12.38 17.89 -6.72
CA GLU A 39 -12.57 18.40 -8.07
C GLU A 39 -13.30 17.40 -8.97
N GLN A 40 -14.50 17.76 -9.42
CA GLN A 40 -15.33 16.92 -10.28
C GLN A 40 -14.72 16.66 -11.65
N GLU A 41 -14.04 17.66 -12.23
CA GLU A 41 -13.33 17.50 -13.52
C GLU A 41 -12.19 16.49 -13.40
N LEU A 42 -11.43 16.56 -12.29
CA LEU A 42 -10.35 15.62 -12.00
C LEU A 42 -10.89 14.21 -11.76
N LEU A 43 -12.02 14.08 -11.07
CA LEU A 43 -12.70 12.80 -10.87
C LEU A 43 -13.17 12.19 -12.20
N ALA A 44 -13.81 12.99 -13.06
CA ALA A 44 -14.28 12.54 -14.38
C ALA A 44 -13.12 12.11 -15.30
N GLU A 45 -11.98 12.79 -15.22
CA GLU A 45 -10.75 12.44 -15.92
C GLU A 45 -10.18 11.10 -15.41
N LEU A 46 -10.14 10.88 -14.09
CA LEU A 46 -9.74 9.60 -13.51
C LEU A 46 -10.69 8.47 -13.91
N ASP A 47 -12.01 8.72 -13.92
CA ASP A 47 -13.01 7.76 -14.38
C ASP A 47 -12.86 7.39 -15.86
N ARG A 48 -12.40 8.34 -16.69
CA ARG A 48 -12.11 8.07 -18.10
C ARG A 48 -10.88 7.17 -18.22
N GLU A 49 -9.79 7.51 -17.52
CA GLU A 49 -8.55 6.72 -17.53
C GLU A 49 -8.78 5.29 -17.00
N ASP A 50 -9.56 5.13 -15.93
CA ASP A 50 -9.89 3.81 -15.39
C ASP A 50 -10.73 2.97 -16.36
N ARG A 51 -11.69 3.58 -17.07
CA ARG A 51 -12.48 2.92 -18.11
C ARG A 51 -11.61 2.49 -19.30
N GLU A 52 -10.69 3.34 -19.73
CA GLU A 52 -9.72 3.00 -20.77
C GLU A 52 -8.81 1.85 -20.34
N LEU A 53 -8.34 1.85 -19.09
CA LEU A 53 -7.55 0.75 -18.55
C LEU A 53 -8.35 -0.55 -18.47
N GLN A 54 -9.61 -0.51 -18.02
CA GLN A 54 -10.49 -1.67 -17.94
C GLN A 54 -10.79 -2.27 -19.32
N THR A 55 -11.06 -1.43 -20.33
CA THR A 55 -11.31 -1.89 -21.70
C THR A 55 -10.08 -2.49 -22.37
N ARG A 56 -8.87 -2.11 -21.94
CA ARG A 56 -7.60 -2.71 -22.38
C ARG A 56 -7.21 -3.97 -21.63
N ARG A 57 -7.96 -4.37 -20.57
CA ARG A 57 -7.61 -5.57 -19.81
C ARG A 57 -7.80 -6.81 -20.68
N PRO A 58 -6.79 -7.68 -20.80
CA PRO A 58 -6.92 -8.95 -21.50
C PRO A 58 -8.03 -9.80 -20.88
N VAL A 59 -8.85 -10.42 -21.71
CA VAL A 59 -9.89 -11.35 -21.27
C VAL A 59 -9.25 -12.71 -21.01
N GLY A 60 -9.30 -13.21 -19.77
CA GLY A 60 -8.86 -14.57 -19.41
C GLY A 60 -7.98 -14.65 -18.16
N HIS A 61 -7.62 -15.87 -17.79
CA HIS A 61 -6.72 -16.14 -16.67
C HIS A 61 -5.27 -15.80 -17.06
N ARG A 62 -4.69 -14.77 -16.43
CA ARG A 62 -3.30 -14.36 -16.67
C ARG A 62 -2.36 -15.09 -15.70
N VAL A 63 -1.27 -15.64 -16.23
CA VAL A 63 -0.20 -16.24 -15.41
C VAL A 63 0.70 -15.12 -14.90
N LEU A 64 0.88 -15.05 -13.59
CA LEU A 64 1.74 -14.04 -12.98
C LEU A 64 3.22 -14.30 -13.36
N PRO A 65 3.93 -13.32 -13.96
CA PRO A 65 5.34 -13.47 -14.28
C PRO A 65 6.18 -13.71 -13.03
N ASP A 66 7.26 -14.47 -13.16
CA ASP A 66 8.15 -14.78 -12.03
C ASP A 66 8.72 -13.51 -11.39
N SER A 67 8.98 -12.46 -12.18
CA SER A 67 9.44 -11.15 -11.68
C SER A 67 8.44 -10.40 -10.79
N ARG A 68 7.19 -10.87 -10.71
CA ARG A 68 6.14 -10.29 -9.87
C ARG A 68 5.61 -11.27 -8.81
N ARG A 69 6.06 -12.52 -8.84
CA ARG A 69 5.64 -13.53 -7.86
C ARG A 69 6.27 -13.21 -6.51
N HIS A 70 5.54 -13.52 -5.43
CA HIS A 70 6.16 -13.54 -4.11
C HIS A 70 7.36 -14.49 -4.13
N PRO A 71 8.48 -14.09 -3.53
CA PRO A 71 9.65 -14.92 -3.50
C PRO A 71 9.40 -16.18 -2.70
N ASP A 72 9.87 -17.31 -3.23
CA ASP A 72 9.80 -18.58 -2.53
C ASP A 72 10.76 -18.59 -1.34
N GLN A 73 10.55 -19.47 -0.36
CA GLN A 73 11.40 -19.57 0.85
C GLN A 73 12.89 -19.79 0.58
N GLN A 74 13.24 -20.23 -0.65
CA GLN A 74 14.61 -20.51 -1.07
C GLN A 74 15.27 -19.36 -1.84
N GLU A 75 14.51 -18.31 -2.17
CA GLU A 75 15.03 -17.19 -2.95
C GLU A 75 15.95 -16.31 -2.08
N LEU A 76 17.06 -15.87 -2.67
CA LEU A 76 18.09 -15.13 -1.94
C LEU A 76 17.59 -13.72 -1.57
N VAL A 77 17.55 -13.43 -0.26
CA VAL A 77 17.37 -12.07 0.24
C VAL A 77 18.67 -11.29 0.00
N LEU A 78 18.57 -10.23 -0.80
CA LEU A 78 19.70 -9.36 -1.15
C LEU A 78 20.02 -8.34 -0.04
N LEU A 79 18.99 -7.87 0.65
CA LEU A 79 19.09 -6.88 1.71
C LEU A 79 17.88 -7.02 2.65
N SER A 80 18.12 -6.93 3.97
CA SER A 80 17.06 -6.87 4.99
C SER A 80 17.23 -5.60 5.81
N PRO A 81 16.66 -4.46 5.37
CA PRO A 81 16.75 -3.22 6.12
C PRO A 81 16.08 -3.39 7.49
N ASP A 82 16.79 -2.99 8.54
CA ASP A 82 16.24 -2.94 9.90
C ASP A 82 15.35 -1.68 10.06
N LEU A 83 14.21 -1.72 9.37
CA LEU A 83 13.20 -0.67 9.39
C LEU A 83 11.94 -1.22 10.06
N ASP A 84 11.55 -0.56 11.15
CA ASP A 84 10.29 -0.78 11.84
C ASP A 84 9.64 0.58 12.11
N ILE A 85 8.71 0.97 11.23
CA ILE A 85 8.24 2.35 11.15
C ILE A 85 6.80 2.44 11.68
N PRO A 86 6.58 3.13 12.81
CA PRO A 86 5.25 3.24 13.39
C PRO A 86 4.35 4.21 12.61
N LEU A 87 3.09 3.82 12.47
CA LEU A 87 1.98 4.64 11.99
C LEU A 87 1.35 5.35 13.18
N LYS A 88 1.01 6.62 13.02
CA LYS A 88 0.28 7.36 14.05
C LYS A 88 -1.17 6.87 14.10
N THR A 89 -1.55 6.28 15.22
CA THR A 89 -2.89 5.75 15.49
C THR A 89 -3.46 6.36 16.78
N LYS A 90 -4.75 6.15 17.04
CA LYS A 90 -5.37 6.47 18.34
C LYS A 90 -4.90 5.45 19.39
N GLN A 91 -5.07 5.77 20.68
CA GLN A 91 -4.59 4.95 21.79
C GLN A 91 -5.06 3.50 21.69
N GLY A 92 -4.13 2.54 21.75
CA GLY A 92 -4.42 1.11 21.89
C GLY A 92 -4.02 0.21 20.71
N ILE A 93 -3.64 0.76 19.55
CA ILE A 93 -3.17 -0.02 18.39
C ILE A 93 -1.76 0.44 18.01
N ASP A 94 -0.77 -0.41 18.21
CA ASP A 94 0.59 -0.20 17.70
C ASP A 94 0.67 -0.76 16.27
N LEU A 95 0.52 0.12 15.28
CA LEU A 95 0.54 -0.23 13.87
C LEU A 95 1.87 0.22 13.26
N HIS A 96 2.55 -0.66 12.53
CA HIS A 96 3.83 -0.34 11.89
C HIS A 96 4.00 -1.07 10.56
N VAL A 97 4.87 -0.52 9.72
CA VAL A 97 5.37 -1.18 8.51
C VAL A 97 6.80 -1.60 8.79
N GLY A 98 7.09 -2.89 8.66
CA GLY A 98 8.40 -3.44 8.99
C GLY A 98 8.69 -4.79 8.35
N ARG A 99 9.75 -5.46 8.83
CA ARG A 99 10.21 -6.77 8.35
C ARG A 99 10.46 -6.78 6.84
N PHE A 100 11.23 -5.79 6.39
CA PHE A 100 11.55 -5.62 4.98
C PHE A 100 12.59 -6.65 4.53
N ASN A 101 12.34 -7.29 3.39
CA ASN A 101 13.30 -8.12 2.67
C ASN A 101 13.29 -7.71 1.20
N VAL A 102 14.46 -7.40 0.66
CA VAL A 102 14.66 -7.03 -0.73
C VAL A 102 15.16 -8.25 -1.49
N TYR A 103 14.52 -8.51 -2.62
CA TYR A 103 14.85 -9.55 -3.58
C TYR A 103 15.13 -8.89 -4.93
N ALA A 104 15.70 -9.65 -5.86
CA ALA A 104 15.94 -9.13 -7.22
C ALA A 104 14.62 -8.70 -7.91
N SER A 105 13.51 -9.37 -7.59
CA SER A 105 12.18 -9.17 -8.16
C SER A 105 11.36 -8.06 -7.48
N GLY A 106 11.68 -7.68 -6.23
CA GLY A 106 10.85 -6.74 -5.47
C GLY A 106 11.17 -6.67 -3.97
N ILE A 107 10.32 -5.97 -3.23
CA ILE A 107 10.44 -5.79 -1.77
C ILE A 107 9.27 -6.48 -1.09
N ALA A 108 9.56 -7.45 -0.22
CA ALA A 108 8.59 -7.97 0.74
C ALA A 108 8.62 -7.14 2.02
N PHE A 109 7.45 -6.87 2.60
CA PHE A 109 7.33 -6.19 3.89
C PHE A 109 6.03 -6.63 4.58
N GLN A 110 5.89 -6.31 5.87
CA GLN A 110 4.67 -6.59 6.62
C GLN A 110 4.04 -5.29 7.13
N LEU A 111 2.72 -5.20 7.00
CA LEU A 111 1.91 -4.32 7.85
C LEU A 111 1.54 -5.11 9.09
N ILE A 112 1.86 -4.57 10.26
CA ILE A 112 1.74 -5.29 11.54
C ILE A 112 0.97 -4.40 12.50
N ALA A 113 -0.04 -4.96 13.17
CA ALA A 113 -0.77 -4.32 14.26
C ALA A 113 -0.62 -5.15 15.53
N ARG A 114 -0.23 -4.50 16.62
CA ARG A 114 -0.20 -5.07 17.97
C ARG A 114 -1.24 -4.39 18.83
N VAL A 115 -2.09 -5.20 19.46
CA VAL A 115 -3.14 -4.73 20.36
C VAL A 115 -3.07 -5.48 21.69
N PRO A 116 -3.49 -4.88 22.81
CA PRO A 116 -3.63 -5.59 24.08
C PRO A 116 -4.50 -6.84 23.92
N ASP A 117 -4.07 -7.97 24.49
CA ASP A 117 -4.93 -9.15 24.58
C ASP A 117 -5.97 -8.93 25.70
N LEU A 118 -7.19 -8.58 25.31
CA LEU A 118 -8.28 -8.34 26.27
C LEU A 118 -8.79 -9.63 26.92
N HIS A 119 -8.51 -10.79 26.30
CA HIS A 119 -9.02 -12.10 26.72
C HIS A 119 -7.92 -13.18 26.67
N PRO A 120 -6.86 -13.07 27.50
CA PRO A 120 -5.71 -13.97 27.45
C PRO A 120 -6.04 -15.42 27.79
N GLY A 121 -7.18 -15.67 28.46
CA GLY A 121 -7.68 -17.01 28.75
C GLY A 121 -8.50 -17.66 27.61
N GLN A 122 -8.75 -16.94 26.51
CA GLN A 122 -9.50 -17.45 25.37
C GLN A 122 -8.57 -17.87 24.21
N GLY A 123 -9.14 -18.45 23.14
CA GLY A 123 -8.41 -18.68 21.89
C GLY A 123 -7.89 -17.38 21.27
N ILE A 124 -7.01 -17.50 20.27
CA ILE A 124 -6.58 -16.33 19.47
C ILE A 124 -7.79 -15.82 18.66
N PRO A 125 -8.03 -14.49 18.58
CA PRO A 125 -9.10 -13.94 17.76
C PRO A 125 -9.04 -14.47 16.32
N SER A 126 -10.19 -14.86 15.78
CA SER A 126 -10.31 -15.43 14.43
C SER A 126 -11.61 -14.99 13.76
N GLY A 127 -11.70 -15.15 12.44
CA GLY A 127 -12.90 -14.78 11.69
C GLY A 127 -13.15 -13.27 11.69
N SER A 128 -14.39 -12.86 11.97
CA SER A 128 -14.79 -11.44 12.01
C SER A 128 -14.18 -10.65 13.16
N ASP A 129 -13.74 -11.33 14.22
CA ASP A 129 -13.22 -10.70 15.43
C ASP A 129 -11.71 -10.40 15.30
N ALA A 130 -11.06 -10.96 14.28
CA ALA A 130 -9.66 -10.70 13.95
C ALA A 130 -9.52 -9.46 13.09
N MET A 131 -8.53 -8.61 13.42
CA MET A 131 -8.15 -7.51 12.54
C MET A 131 -7.62 -8.07 11.22
N ASN A 132 -8.26 -7.67 10.12
CA ASN A 132 -7.87 -8.14 8.80
C ASN A 132 -6.96 -7.11 8.13
N LEU A 133 -5.66 -7.33 8.29
CA LEU A 133 -4.64 -6.58 7.57
C LEU A 133 -4.41 -7.13 6.14
N GLY A 134 -5.03 -8.26 5.78
CA GLY A 134 -4.93 -8.88 4.48
C GLY A 134 -5.93 -8.34 3.43
N SER A 135 -5.75 -8.81 2.19
CA SER A 135 -6.54 -8.41 1.04
C SER A 135 -7.85 -9.17 0.92
N ARG A 136 -8.98 -8.45 0.92
CA ARG A 136 -10.14 -8.83 0.09
C ARG A 136 -11.17 -7.71 -0.01
N ILE A 137 -10.82 -6.50 -0.47
CA ILE A 137 -11.79 -5.41 -0.69
C ILE A 137 -12.92 -5.92 -1.61
N LYS A 138 -14.08 -6.25 -1.01
CA LYS A 138 -15.34 -6.53 -1.71
C LYS A 138 -16.25 -5.33 -1.48
N PRO A 139 -16.92 -4.80 -2.51
CA PRO A 139 -17.93 -3.75 -2.32
C PRO A 139 -18.93 -4.16 -1.23
N GLY A 140 -19.18 -3.27 -0.26
CA GLY A 140 -20.18 -3.47 0.79
C GLY A 140 -19.76 -4.30 2.01
N GLN A 141 -18.48 -4.68 2.18
CA GLN A 141 -18.02 -5.36 3.39
C GLN A 141 -17.19 -4.45 4.32
N PRO A 142 -17.64 -4.19 5.56
CA PRO A 142 -16.75 -3.71 6.61
C PRO A 142 -15.72 -4.79 6.98
N HIS A 143 -14.59 -4.38 7.56
CA HIS A 143 -13.42 -5.12 8.07
C HIS A 143 -12.16 -5.12 7.21
N ARG A 144 -11.77 -4.00 6.57
CA ARG A 144 -10.61 -4.03 5.65
C ARG A 144 -9.71 -2.81 5.75
N VAL A 145 -8.42 -3.07 6.00
CA VAL A 145 -7.38 -2.07 5.83
C VAL A 145 -7.25 -1.67 4.36
N ARG A 146 -7.05 -0.38 4.10
CA ARG A 146 -6.64 0.15 2.81
C ARG A 146 -5.18 0.55 2.92
N LEU A 147 -4.30 -0.32 2.43
CA LEU A 147 -2.89 0.02 2.24
C LEU A 147 -2.71 0.54 0.82
N ILE A 148 -2.23 1.76 0.69
CA ILE A 148 -1.86 2.38 -0.58
C ILE A 148 -0.36 2.64 -0.53
N VAL A 149 0.39 2.05 -1.45
CA VAL A 149 1.81 2.37 -1.63
C VAL A 149 1.91 3.28 -2.83
N ALA A 150 2.38 4.50 -2.61
CA ALA A 150 2.69 5.43 -3.67
C ALA A 150 4.20 5.49 -3.86
N VAL A 151 4.65 5.35 -5.10
CA VAL A 151 6.04 5.64 -5.47
C VAL A 151 6.07 7.02 -6.10
N ASP A 152 6.92 7.90 -5.56
CA ASP A 152 7.09 9.27 -6.05
C ASP A 152 7.28 9.28 -7.57
N PRO A 153 6.40 9.96 -8.35
CA PRO A 153 6.48 9.95 -9.80
C PRO A 153 7.79 10.58 -10.29
N GLN A 154 8.65 9.77 -10.88
CA GLN A 154 9.87 10.20 -11.58
C GLN A 154 9.73 9.97 -13.08
N ARG A 155 10.50 10.72 -13.88
CA ARG A 155 10.71 10.35 -15.29
C ARG A 155 11.81 9.28 -15.35
N GLY A 156 11.44 8.04 -15.64
CA GLY A 156 12.35 6.97 -16.02
C GLY A 156 12.72 7.02 -17.51
N GLN A 157 13.64 6.15 -17.93
CA GLN A 157 14.15 6.06 -19.30
C GLN A 157 13.05 5.79 -20.35
N TYR A 158 11.93 5.19 -19.94
CA TYR A 158 10.82 4.79 -20.80
C TYR A 158 9.50 5.53 -20.52
N GLY A 159 9.49 6.57 -19.66
CA GLY A 159 8.28 7.33 -19.32
C GLY A 159 8.16 7.71 -17.85
N LEU A 160 6.95 8.06 -17.39
CA LEU A 160 6.67 8.31 -15.97
C LEU A 160 6.68 6.97 -15.20
N TYR A 161 7.58 6.86 -14.22
CA TYR A 161 7.66 5.78 -13.24
C TYR A 161 7.09 6.29 -11.92
N GLY A 162 6.05 5.65 -11.39
CA GLY A 162 5.41 6.03 -10.13
C GLY A 162 3.89 6.14 -10.25
N GLY A 163 3.23 6.25 -9.11
CA GLY A 163 1.77 6.15 -9.03
C GLY A 163 1.31 5.67 -7.66
N ALA A 164 0.03 5.91 -7.36
CA ALA A 164 -0.60 5.38 -6.17
C ALA A 164 -1.10 3.96 -6.47
N ILE A 165 -0.60 2.99 -5.71
CA ILE A 165 -0.90 1.57 -5.88
C ILE A 165 -1.74 1.17 -4.67
N LEU A 166 -3.00 0.84 -4.89
CA LEU A 166 -3.78 0.20 -3.83
C LEU A 166 -3.34 -1.25 -3.73
N SER A 167 -2.98 -1.69 -2.52
CA SER A 167 -2.85 -3.11 -2.24
C SER A 167 -4.18 -3.75 -2.58
N ASN A 168 -4.18 -4.76 -3.45
CA ASN A 168 -5.38 -5.51 -3.82
C ASN A 168 -6.39 -4.75 -4.71
N SER A 169 -6.06 -4.61 -5.99
CA SER A 169 -7.15 -4.59 -6.99
C SER A 169 -7.92 -5.92 -6.89
N SER A 170 -9.19 -5.89 -7.25
CA SER A 170 -10.18 -6.94 -6.99
C SER A 170 -9.89 -8.32 -7.60
N SER A 171 -8.80 -8.48 -8.37
CA SER A 171 -8.42 -9.73 -9.03
C SER A 171 -6.92 -10.00 -8.87
N PRO A 172 -6.51 -11.22 -8.47
CA PRO A 172 -5.10 -11.62 -8.44
C PRO A 172 -4.43 -11.61 -9.84
N SER A 173 -5.21 -11.46 -10.92
CA SER A 173 -4.74 -11.37 -12.30
C SER A 173 -4.61 -9.95 -12.84
N ASP A 174 -4.75 -8.90 -12.02
CA ASP A 174 -4.77 -7.49 -12.44
C ASP A 174 -3.38 -6.80 -12.45
N PHE A 175 -2.28 -7.56 -12.48
CA PHE A 175 -0.94 -6.99 -12.55
C PHE A 175 -0.74 -6.16 -13.85
N PRO A 176 0.01 -5.05 -13.83
CA PRO A 176 0.22 -4.24 -15.03
C PRO A 176 1.12 -4.96 -16.05
N GLU A 177 0.83 -4.75 -17.34
CA GLU A 177 1.58 -5.34 -18.48
C GLU A 177 3.03 -4.81 -18.55
N ASP A 178 3.21 -3.50 -18.34
CA ASP A 178 4.55 -2.92 -18.31
C ASP A 178 5.29 -3.40 -17.03
N PRO A 179 6.42 -4.10 -17.16
CA PRO A 179 7.20 -4.62 -16.02
C PRO A 179 7.73 -3.50 -15.11
N ASN A 180 7.88 -2.27 -15.62
CA ASN A 180 8.34 -1.13 -14.83
C ASN A 180 7.21 -0.48 -14.04
N THR A 181 5.96 -0.76 -14.35
CA THR A 181 4.84 -0.23 -13.59
C THR A 181 4.78 -0.93 -12.22
N PRO A 182 4.85 -0.18 -11.11
CA PRO A 182 4.77 -0.74 -9.77
C PRO A 182 3.47 -1.50 -9.51
N TRP A 183 3.57 -2.63 -8.80
CA TRP A 183 2.43 -3.46 -8.40
C TRP A 183 2.64 -4.01 -7.00
N LEU A 184 1.57 -3.98 -6.20
CA LEU A 184 1.59 -4.41 -4.81
C LEU A 184 0.74 -5.68 -4.65
N ALA A 185 1.41 -6.81 -4.63
CA ALA A 185 0.80 -8.11 -4.36
C ALA A 185 0.62 -8.29 -2.85
N VAL A 186 -0.48 -8.95 -2.46
CA VAL A 186 -0.69 -9.36 -1.07
C VAL A 186 -0.33 -10.83 -0.93
N GLY A 187 0.36 -11.16 0.15
CA GLY A 187 0.79 -12.50 0.51
C GLY A 187 -0.04 -13.06 1.65
N SER A 188 0.59 -13.87 2.50
CA SER A 188 -0.05 -14.46 3.68
C SER A 188 -0.26 -13.45 4.81
N ASP A 189 -1.36 -13.63 5.54
CA ASP A 189 -1.65 -13.01 6.81
C ASP A 189 -1.54 -14.01 7.97
N HIS A 190 -1.31 -13.50 9.18
CA HIS A 190 -1.30 -14.29 10.40
C HIS A 190 -1.74 -13.49 11.62
N CYS A 191 -2.19 -14.22 12.64
CA CYS A 191 -2.53 -13.71 13.96
C CYS A 191 -1.86 -14.59 15.02
N ARG A 192 -1.16 -13.98 15.97
CA ARG A 192 -0.48 -14.71 17.06
C ARG A 192 -0.43 -13.91 18.35
N ARG A 193 -0.34 -14.61 19.48
CA ARG A 193 0.06 -13.99 20.75
C ARG A 193 1.55 -13.73 20.76
N THR A 194 1.94 -12.56 21.23
CA THR A 194 3.32 -12.19 21.47
C THR A 194 3.70 -12.46 22.94
N SER A 195 4.99 -12.55 23.21
CA SER A 195 5.51 -12.82 24.56
C SER A 195 5.20 -11.72 25.57
N ASP A 196 4.95 -10.49 25.10
CA ASP A 196 4.57 -9.34 25.93
C ASP A 196 3.06 -9.26 26.21
N GLY A 197 2.31 -10.34 25.96
CA GLY A 197 0.87 -10.42 26.29
C GLY A 197 -0.03 -9.61 25.34
N LYS A 198 0.45 -9.31 24.13
CA LYS A 198 -0.34 -8.68 23.06
C LYS A 198 -0.75 -9.70 22.01
N VAL A 199 -1.68 -9.30 21.16
CA VAL A 199 -2.00 -10.01 19.91
C VAL A 199 -1.40 -9.24 18.75
N GLU A 200 -0.61 -9.93 17.92
CA GLU A 200 -0.03 -9.42 16.69
C GLU A 200 -0.82 -9.95 15.50
N PHE A 201 -1.41 -9.03 14.73
CA PHE A 201 -1.96 -9.27 13.41
C PHE A 201 -0.95 -8.77 12.39
N ALA A 202 -0.65 -9.54 11.35
CA ALA A 202 0.28 -9.12 10.32
C ALA A 202 -0.11 -9.65 8.95
N ALA A 203 0.09 -8.83 7.91
CA ALA A 203 -0.09 -9.22 6.52
C ALA A 203 1.18 -8.91 5.73
N THR A 204 1.59 -9.87 4.91
CA THR A 204 2.76 -9.72 4.03
C THR A 204 2.32 -9.10 2.71
N TYR A 205 3.13 -8.18 2.21
CA TYR A 205 2.96 -7.53 0.92
C TYR A 205 4.25 -7.61 0.12
N PHE A 206 4.13 -7.59 -1.20
CA PHE A 206 5.25 -7.61 -2.12
C PHE A 206 5.10 -6.54 -3.19
N LEU A 207 6.01 -5.56 -3.17
CA LEU A 207 6.09 -4.48 -4.14
C LEU A 207 7.08 -4.86 -5.24
N SER A 208 6.61 -4.90 -6.49
CA SER A 208 7.43 -5.19 -7.67
C SER A 208 7.27 -4.12 -8.76
N PRO A 209 8.36 -3.69 -9.42
CA PRO A 209 9.76 -3.99 -9.12
C PRO A 209 10.26 -3.23 -7.89
N VAL A 210 11.50 -3.50 -7.45
CA VAL A 210 12.19 -2.69 -6.42
C VAL A 210 12.28 -1.23 -6.90
N PRO A 211 11.78 -0.24 -6.14
CA PRO A 211 11.95 1.16 -6.50
C PRO A 211 13.42 1.56 -6.41
N ALA A 212 13.99 1.99 -7.54
CA ALA A 212 15.41 2.29 -7.62
C ALA A 212 15.81 3.64 -6.98
N LYS A 213 14.88 4.62 -6.98
CA LYS A 213 15.09 6.00 -6.50
C LYS A 213 13.76 6.64 -6.08
N GLY A 214 13.83 7.73 -5.32
CA GLY A 214 12.66 8.52 -4.90
C GLY A 214 12.15 8.13 -3.52
N ARG A 215 10.88 8.44 -3.24
CA ARG A 215 10.23 8.10 -1.97
C ARG A 215 9.15 7.05 -2.18
N LEU A 216 9.15 6.02 -1.33
CA LEU A 216 7.99 5.18 -1.11
C LEU A 216 7.14 5.82 -0.03
N ILE A 217 5.85 5.97 -0.30
CA ILE A 217 4.88 6.53 0.64
C ILE A 217 3.82 5.47 0.91
N PHE A 218 3.74 5.01 2.14
CA PHE A 218 2.73 4.06 2.60
C PHE A 218 1.60 4.89 3.22
N ASN A 219 0.41 4.82 2.66
CA ASN A 219 -0.79 5.38 3.26
C ASN A 219 -1.66 4.23 3.76
N VAL A 220 -2.05 4.29 5.03
CA VAL A 220 -2.91 3.28 5.65
C VAL A 220 -4.16 3.96 6.16
N ALA A 221 -5.31 3.45 5.71
CA ALA A 221 -6.62 3.83 6.25
C ALA A 221 -7.32 2.57 6.77
N TYR A 222 -7.81 2.63 8.00
CA TYR A 222 -8.62 1.57 8.61
C TYR A 222 -9.67 2.19 9.55
N PRO A 223 -10.73 2.80 9.00
CA PRO A 223 -11.66 3.64 9.77
C PRO A 223 -12.35 2.91 10.94
N GLU A 224 -12.64 1.62 10.78
CA GLU A 224 -13.26 0.79 11.82
C GLU A 224 -12.42 0.66 13.09
N PHE A 225 -11.10 0.76 12.94
CA PHE A 225 -10.14 0.77 14.05
C PHE A 225 -9.67 2.19 14.38
N GLY A 226 -10.40 3.21 13.92
CA GLY A 226 -10.12 4.62 14.19
C GLY A 226 -8.86 5.16 13.51
N ILE A 227 -8.35 4.45 12.50
CA ILE A 227 -7.22 4.87 11.67
C ILE A 227 -7.82 5.60 10.46
N GLU A 228 -7.88 6.93 10.52
CA GLU A 228 -8.43 7.77 9.44
C GLU A 228 -7.55 7.64 8.20
N ILE A 229 -6.40 8.34 8.15
CA ILE A 229 -5.33 8.09 7.18
C ILE A 229 -3.99 8.41 7.87
N ALA A 230 -3.08 7.45 7.89
CA ALA A 230 -1.71 7.64 8.36
C ALA A 230 -0.73 7.41 7.20
N ASP A 231 0.28 8.27 7.10
CA ASP A 231 1.34 8.14 6.09
C ASP A 231 2.73 7.90 6.71
N ILE A 232 3.52 7.10 5.99
CA ILE A 232 4.94 6.92 6.21
C ILE A 232 5.65 7.19 4.89
N SER A 233 6.77 7.92 4.93
CA SER A 233 7.65 8.07 3.80
C SER A 233 9.01 7.44 4.09
N ILE A 234 9.47 6.59 3.16
CA ILE A 234 10.78 5.94 3.19
C ILE A 234 11.53 6.33 1.92
N ASP A 235 12.81 6.67 2.06
CA ASP A 235 13.68 6.84 0.90
C ASP A 235 13.92 5.49 0.22
N ALA A 236 13.68 5.40 -1.09
CA ALA A 236 13.89 4.19 -1.87
C ALA A 236 15.35 3.72 -1.84
N ALA A 237 16.31 4.62 -1.57
CA ALA A 237 17.71 4.27 -1.39
C ALA A 237 17.94 3.23 -0.30
N GLN A 238 17.05 3.14 0.71
CA GLN A 238 17.09 2.11 1.76
C GLN A 238 16.95 0.67 1.22
N PHE A 239 16.50 0.52 -0.03
CA PHE A 239 16.29 -0.78 -0.68
C PHE A 239 17.30 -1.07 -1.80
N ALA A 240 18.28 -0.19 -2.00
CA ALA A 240 19.33 -0.39 -2.99
C ALA A 240 20.41 -1.36 -2.43
N PRO A 241 20.73 -2.48 -3.11
CA PRO A 241 21.84 -3.32 -2.71
C PRO A 241 23.16 -2.53 -2.89
N GLY A 242 23.78 -2.08 -1.79
CA GLY A 242 25.07 -1.40 -1.80
C GLY A 242 25.13 0.03 -1.22
N SER A 243 24.08 0.52 -0.55
CA SER A 243 24.14 1.78 0.21
C SER A 243 24.48 1.56 1.69
N SER A 244 25.60 0.90 1.94
CA SER A 244 26.24 0.83 3.25
C SER A 244 27.64 1.40 3.10
N ASP A 245 27.82 2.66 3.50
CA ASP A 245 29.13 3.17 3.89
C ASP A 245 29.39 2.79 5.36
#